data_AF-A0AAD5QXA3-F1
#
_entry.id   AF-A0AAD5QXA3-F1
#
_cell.length_a   1.000
_cell.length_b   1.000
_cell.length_c   1.000
_cell.angle_alpha   90.00
_cell.angle_beta   90.00
_cell.angle_gamma   90.00
#
_symmetry.space_group_name_H-M   'P 1'
#
loop_
_entity.id
_entity.type
_entity.pdbx_description
1 polymer ?
#
loop_
_entity_poly.entity_id
_entity_poly.type
_entity_poly.pdbx_seq_one_letter_code
_entity_poly.pdbx_strand_id
1 'polypeptide(L)'
;MNLKVETVQDTWTITPTPGYVLKFTEVNMKKVFGETSEHKCFLNICHCEELPPPIDDIDEDELAARIDKGDLGFRIPVSIGELDSVTDNKNIDVLVNSTFYEKRLAPSNANFFRHFFCMVVCDAIEDKHHLKLDPNKCVKLKNRTVMGCIEPMKIRKRPVAPVIQEIASATPSDDISVLKYPGMKQPSRCAHNLT
;
A
#
# COMPACT_ATOMS: atom_id res chain seq x y z
N MET A 1 10.54 36.92 -3.84
CA MET A 1 10.60 35.88 -2.80
C MET A 1 9.33 35.06 -2.94
N ASN A 2 9.38 33.92 -3.64
CA ASN A 2 8.20 33.09 -3.83
C ASN A 2 8.07 32.15 -2.64
N LEU A 3 7.18 32.49 -1.72
CA LEU A 3 6.72 31.60 -0.67
C LEU A 3 5.98 30.43 -1.34
N LYS A 4 6.60 29.25 -1.32
CA LYS A 4 5.90 28.01 -1.63
C LYS A 4 4.81 27.85 -0.58
N VAL A 5 3.55 28.00 -0.99
CA VAL A 5 2.41 27.61 -0.17
C VAL A 5 2.50 26.10 0.00
N GLU A 6 2.93 25.64 1.17
CA GLU A 6 2.77 24.24 1.56
C GLU A 6 1.27 23.95 1.59
N THR A 7 0.75 23.32 0.54
CA THR A 7 -0.58 22.71 0.56
C THR A 7 -0.57 21.66 1.66
N VAL A 8 -1.13 22.01 2.82
CA VAL A 8 -1.39 21.10 3.93
C VAL A 8 -2.29 19.99 3.38
N GLN A 9 -1.69 18.84 3.09
CA GLN A 9 -2.42 17.68 2.59
C GLN A 9 -3.35 17.18 3.70
N ASP A 10 -4.65 17.21 3.43
CA ASP A 10 -5.67 16.76 4.36
C ASP A 10 -5.46 15.27 4.68
N THR A 11 -5.22 14.95 5.95
CA THR A 11 -4.82 13.61 6.42
C THR A 11 -5.82 13.18 7.49
N TRP A 12 -6.34 11.95 7.40
CA TRP A 12 -7.11 11.36 8.49
C TRP A 12 -6.18 10.77 9.53
N THR A 13 -6.40 11.11 10.80
CA THR A 13 -5.87 10.36 11.94
C THR A 13 -6.92 9.33 12.30
N ILE A 14 -6.65 8.07 12.05
CA ILE A 14 -7.57 6.96 12.25
C ILE A 14 -7.11 6.18 13.46
N THR A 15 -8.05 5.85 14.33
CA THR A 15 -7.82 4.90 15.43
C THR A 15 -8.28 3.54 14.95
N PRO A 16 -7.38 2.60 14.66
CA PRO A 16 -7.77 1.29 14.14
C PRO A 16 -8.60 0.50 15.16
N THR A 17 -9.60 -0.23 14.66
CA THR A 17 -10.34 -1.20 15.46
C THR A 17 -9.60 -2.54 15.42
N PRO A 18 -9.31 -3.16 16.59
CA PRO A 18 -8.65 -4.46 16.64
C PRO A 18 -9.46 -5.59 16.00
N GLY A 19 -8.82 -6.40 15.16
CA GLY A 19 -9.39 -7.62 14.61
C GLY A 19 -8.80 -8.88 15.25
N TYR A 20 -7.70 -9.38 14.69
CA TYR A 20 -6.99 -10.56 15.20
C TYR A 20 -5.48 -10.44 15.04
N VAL A 21 -4.75 -11.28 15.78
CA VAL A 21 -3.29 -11.30 15.72
C VAL A 21 -2.79 -12.54 14.99
N LEU A 22 -1.86 -12.33 14.07
CA LEU A 22 -1.03 -13.37 13.49
C LEU A 22 0.33 -13.40 14.19
N LYS A 23 0.78 -14.59 14.60
CA LYS A 23 2.08 -14.81 15.21
C LYS A 23 2.98 -15.57 14.25
N PHE A 24 4.16 -15.02 14.02
CA PHE A 24 5.26 -15.64 13.29
C PHE A 24 6.39 -15.95 14.27
N THR A 25 6.96 -17.14 14.15
CA THR A 25 8.14 -17.58 14.92
C THR A 25 9.35 -17.64 14.01
N GLU A 26 10.54 -17.56 14.59
CA GLU A 26 11.81 -17.79 13.86
C GLU A 26 12.01 -16.82 12.69
N VAL A 27 11.64 -15.56 12.89
CA VAL A 27 11.76 -14.54 11.85
C VAL A 27 13.20 -14.07 11.76
N ASN A 28 13.77 -14.11 10.56
CA ASN A 28 15.13 -13.63 10.30
C ASN A 28 15.13 -12.11 10.16
N MET A 29 15.70 -11.44 11.16
CA MET A 29 15.76 -9.98 11.22
C MET A 29 17.12 -9.40 10.85
N LYS A 30 18.05 -10.22 10.33
CA LYS A 30 19.41 -9.80 10.00
C LYS A 30 19.45 -8.63 9.02
N LYS A 31 18.51 -8.59 8.08
CA LYS A 31 18.42 -7.50 7.08
C LYS A 31 17.88 -6.18 7.66
N VAL A 32 17.12 -6.25 8.74
CA VAL A 32 16.41 -5.09 9.31
C VAL A 32 17.15 -4.51 10.51
N PHE A 33 17.53 -5.36 11.47
CA PHE A 33 18.15 -4.96 12.73
C PHE A 33 19.60 -5.46 12.90
N GLY A 34 20.13 -6.25 11.96
CA GLY A 34 21.46 -6.88 12.11
C GLY A 34 21.50 -8.00 13.16
N GLU A 35 20.35 -8.33 13.76
CA GLU A 35 20.20 -9.36 14.78
C GLU A 35 20.29 -10.77 14.16
N THR A 36 21.01 -11.67 14.81
CA THR A 36 21.20 -13.07 14.37
C THR A 36 20.37 -14.08 15.16
N SER A 37 19.70 -13.64 16.22
CA SER A 37 18.75 -14.44 16.98
C SER A 37 17.43 -14.60 16.25
N GLU A 38 16.71 -15.67 16.58
CA GLU A 38 15.35 -15.88 16.11
C GLU A 38 14.38 -15.01 16.91
N HIS A 39 13.60 -14.19 16.20
CA HIS A 39 12.63 -13.30 16.82
C HIS A 39 11.19 -13.73 16.52
N LYS A 40 10.28 -13.33 17.41
CA LYS A 40 8.84 -13.42 17.17
C LYS A 40 8.38 -12.11 16.54
N CYS A 41 7.57 -12.24 15.49
CA CYS A 41 6.88 -11.11 14.87
C CYS A 41 5.37 -11.30 15.02
N PHE A 42 4.66 -10.22 15.33
CA PHE A 42 3.22 -10.22 15.47
C PHE A 42 2.61 -9.21 14.49
N LEU A 43 1.61 -9.64 13.74
CA LEU A 43 0.81 -8.75 12.91
C LEU A 43 -0.54 -8.53 13.56
N ASN A 44 -0.84 -7.29 13.92
CA ASN A 44 -2.14 -6.89 14.41
C ASN A 44 -3.02 -6.53 13.21
N ILE A 45 -3.90 -7.44 12.81
CA ILE A 45 -4.85 -7.18 11.74
C ILE A 45 -5.98 -6.33 12.32
N CYS A 46 -6.01 -5.07 11.93
CA CYS A 46 -6.94 -4.04 12.37
C CYS A 46 -7.80 -3.57 11.20
N HIS A 47 -8.89 -2.88 11.50
CA HIS A 47 -9.79 -2.36 10.46
C HIS A 47 -10.32 -0.95 10.76
N CYS A 48 -10.75 -0.25 9.71
CA CYS A 48 -11.31 1.11 9.76
C CYS A 48 -12.28 1.35 8.60
N GLU A 49 -13.17 2.34 8.71
CA GLU A 49 -14.18 2.62 7.66
C GLU A 49 -13.63 3.53 6.55
N GLU A 50 -12.58 4.28 6.86
CA GLU A 50 -11.99 5.32 6.02
C GLU A 50 -11.17 4.76 4.85
N LEU A 51 -10.61 3.55 5.00
CA LEU A 51 -9.95 2.86 3.89
C LEU A 51 -10.99 2.41 2.87
N PRO A 52 -10.73 2.55 1.55
CA PRO A 52 -11.65 2.01 0.56
C PRO A 52 -11.69 0.48 0.63
N PRO A 53 -12.87 -0.15 0.51
CA PRO A 53 -12.96 -1.59 0.31
C PRO A 53 -12.32 -1.98 -1.04
N PRO A 54 -11.95 -3.26 -1.22
CA PRO A 54 -11.63 -3.80 -2.55
C PRO A 54 -12.76 -3.51 -3.55
N ILE A 55 -12.40 -3.32 -4.82
CA ILE A 55 -13.35 -3.02 -5.89
C ILE A 55 -14.27 -4.21 -6.15
N ASP A 56 -13.68 -5.41 -6.16
CA ASP A 56 -14.40 -6.66 -6.36
C ASP A 56 -14.77 -7.26 -4.99
N ASP A 57 -16.03 -7.66 -4.82
CA ASP A 57 -16.49 -8.38 -3.62
C ASP A 57 -16.48 -9.89 -3.87
N ILE A 58 -15.27 -10.48 -3.90
CA ILE A 58 -15.02 -11.89 -4.22
C ILE A 58 -15.11 -12.75 -2.95
N ASP A 59 -15.80 -13.89 -3.03
CA ASP A 59 -15.84 -14.88 -1.95
C ASP A 59 -14.73 -15.94 -2.03
N GLU A 60 -14.72 -16.90 -1.10
CA GLU A 60 -13.67 -17.93 -1.06
C GLU A 60 -13.70 -18.83 -2.30
N ASP A 61 -14.89 -19.19 -2.79
CA ASP A 61 -15.07 -20.08 -3.93
C ASP A 61 -14.65 -19.40 -5.24
N GLU A 62 -15.04 -18.14 -5.42
CA GLU A 62 -14.65 -17.34 -6.58
C GLU A 62 -13.14 -17.04 -6.55
N LEU A 63 -12.56 -16.74 -5.37
CA LEU A 63 -11.13 -16.52 -5.23
C LEU A 63 -10.33 -17.78 -5.60
N ALA A 64 -10.74 -18.95 -5.12
CA ALA A 64 -10.13 -20.22 -5.49
C ALA A 64 -10.19 -20.45 -7.01
N ALA A 65 -11.36 -20.22 -7.62
CA ALA A 65 -11.53 -20.36 -9.07
C ALA A 65 -10.67 -19.39 -9.89
N ARG A 66 -10.41 -18.16 -9.39
CA ARG A 66 -9.50 -17.21 -10.04
C ARG A 66 -8.05 -17.66 -9.95
N ILE A 67 -7.62 -18.16 -8.78
CA ILE A 67 -6.28 -18.72 -8.59
C ILE A 67 -6.04 -19.91 -9.53
N ASP A 68 -7.01 -20.82 -9.66
CA ASP A 68 -6.91 -21.98 -10.56
C ASP A 68 -6.81 -21.58 -12.04
N LYS A 69 -7.45 -20.46 -12.41
CA LYS A 69 -7.36 -19.85 -13.75
C LYS A 69 -6.09 -19.02 -13.95
N GLY A 70 -5.29 -18.83 -12.92
CA GLY A 70 -4.08 -17.99 -12.94
C GLY A 70 -4.37 -16.48 -12.95
N ASP A 71 -5.58 -16.05 -12.61
CA ASP A 71 -5.95 -14.64 -12.49
C ASP A 71 -5.63 -14.12 -11.08
N LEU A 72 -4.55 -13.34 -10.97
CA LEU A 72 -4.10 -12.70 -9.73
C LEU A 72 -4.49 -11.22 -9.65
N GLY A 73 -5.48 -10.78 -10.42
CA GLY A 73 -5.90 -9.38 -10.50
C GLY A 73 -6.60 -8.83 -9.25
N PHE A 74 -6.90 -9.66 -8.26
CA PHE A 74 -7.60 -9.22 -7.04
C PHE A 74 -6.70 -8.36 -6.15
N ARG A 75 -7.09 -7.09 -5.95
CA ARG A 75 -6.32 -6.10 -5.17
C ARG A 75 -7.04 -5.74 -3.88
N ILE A 76 -6.35 -5.88 -2.76
CA ILE A 76 -6.84 -5.51 -1.44
C ILE A 76 -6.10 -4.24 -0.99
N PRO A 77 -6.79 -3.10 -0.80
CA PRO A 77 -6.19 -1.93 -0.19
C PRO A 77 -5.80 -2.23 1.26
N VAL A 78 -4.50 -2.16 1.56
CA VAL A 78 -3.95 -2.35 2.91
C VAL A 78 -3.05 -1.18 3.26
N SER A 79 -3.04 -0.80 4.54
CA SER A 79 -2.03 0.12 5.08
C SER A 79 -1.19 -0.61 6.12
N ILE A 80 0.12 -0.60 5.93
CA ILE A 80 1.08 -1.29 6.80
C ILE A 80 1.70 -0.24 7.71
N GLY A 81 1.66 -0.48 9.02
CA GLY A 81 2.26 0.35 10.06
C GLY A 81 3.78 0.30 10.06
N GLU A 82 4.39 1.04 10.98
CA GLU A 82 5.81 0.92 11.24
C GLU A 82 6.11 -0.34 12.06
N LEU A 83 7.36 -0.78 12.01
CA LEU A 83 7.82 -1.90 12.81
C LEU A 83 8.08 -1.41 14.24
N ASP A 84 7.17 -1.72 15.16
CA ASP A 84 7.31 -1.38 16.57
C ASP A 84 8.17 -2.42 17.29
N SER A 85 9.22 -1.94 17.98
CA SER A 85 10.13 -2.75 18.79
C SER A 85 10.20 -2.30 20.25
N VAL A 86 9.17 -1.61 20.77
CA VAL A 86 9.12 -1.16 22.18
C VAL A 86 9.19 -2.35 23.16
N THR A 87 8.88 -3.58 22.73
CA THR A 87 9.04 -4.82 23.50
C THR A 87 9.97 -5.79 22.74
N ASP A 88 10.51 -6.81 23.41
CA ASP A 88 11.27 -7.93 22.79
C ASP A 88 10.54 -8.59 21.59
N ASN A 89 9.24 -8.38 21.50
CA ASN A 89 8.37 -8.77 20.40
C ASN A 89 8.25 -7.63 19.39
N LYS A 90 8.55 -7.92 18.12
CA LYS A 90 8.32 -6.95 17.04
C LYS A 90 6.87 -7.02 16.59
N ASN A 91 6.19 -5.88 16.53
CA ASN A 91 4.78 -5.79 16.16
C ASN A 91 4.62 -4.90 14.92
N ILE A 92 3.71 -5.28 14.03
CA ILE A 92 3.31 -4.47 12.88
C ILE A 92 1.79 -4.41 12.85
N ASP A 93 1.24 -3.20 12.80
CA ASP A 93 -0.18 -3.00 12.60
C ASP A 93 -0.52 -3.03 11.11
N VAL A 94 -1.51 -3.84 10.72
CA VAL A 94 -1.98 -3.95 9.34
C VAL A 94 -3.44 -3.53 9.32
N LEU A 95 -3.73 -2.48 8.55
CA LEU A 95 -5.04 -1.84 8.51
C LEU A 95 -5.75 -2.15 7.20
N VAL A 96 -7.02 -2.58 7.31
CA VAL A 96 -7.91 -2.83 6.17
C VAL A 96 -9.25 -2.11 6.34
N ASN A 97 -10.08 -2.12 5.29
CA ASN A 97 -11.44 -1.61 5.39
C ASN A 97 -12.33 -2.51 6.29
N SER A 98 -13.18 -1.92 7.12
CA SER A 98 -14.10 -2.63 8.04
C SER A 98 -15.08 -3.54 7.32
N THR A 99 -15.71 -3.07 6.23
CA THR A 99 -16.66 -3.89 5.45
C THR A 99 -15.97 -5.12 4.87
N PHE A 100 -14.75 -4.97 4.34
CA PHE A 100 -13.96 -6.09 3.86
C PHE A 100 -13.59 -7.05 4.99
N TYR A 101 -13.14 -6.52 6.13
CA TYR A 101 -12.80 -7.33 7.30
C TYR A 101 -14.00 -8.16 7.76
N GLU A 102 -15.16 -7.55 7.97
CA GLU A 102 -16.36 -8.22 8.46
C GLU A 102 -16.86 -9.31 7.52
N LYS A 103 -16.84 -9.06 6.20
CA LYS A 103 -17.33 -10.02 5.21
C LYS A 103 -16.35 -11.17 4.95
N ARG A 104 -15.05 -10.88 4.90
CA ARG A 104 -14.04 -11.81 4.35
C ARG A 104 -13.05 -12.34 5.38
N LEU A 105 -12.78 -11.60 6.45
CA LEU A 105 -11.77 -11.98 7.44
C LEU A 105 -12.34 -12.31 8.83
N ALA A 106 -13.48 -11.77 9.22
CA ALA A 106 -14.13 -12.03 10.50
C ALA A 106 -14.80 -13.42 10.61
N PRO A 107 -15.45 -13.98 9.57
CA PRO A 107 -16.16 -15.24 9.69
C PRO A 107 -15.28 -16.39 10.20
N SER A 108 -15.85 -17.30 10.99
CA SER A 108 -15.09 -18.38 11.62
C SER A 108 -14.55 -19.40 10.61
N ASN A 109 -15.27 -19.60 9.51
CA ASN A 109 -14.92 -20.49 8.40
C ASN A 109 -13.95 -19.89 7.38
N ALA A 110 -13.62 -18.59 7.48
CA ALA A 110 -12.81 -17.88 6.49
C ALA A 110 -11.29 -18.20 6.53
N ASN A 111 -10.92 -19.47 6.76
CA ASN A 111 -9.52 -19.86 6.94
C ASN A 111 -8.73 -19.76 5.65
N PHE A 112 -9.36 -20.10 4.52
CA PHE A 112 -8.73 -19.99 3.21
C PHE A 112 -8.46 -18.52 2.87
N PHE A 113 -9.48 -17.66 3.00
CA PHE A 113 -9.34 -16.23 2.72
C PHE A 113 -8.30 -15.57 3.63
N ARG A 114 -8.29 -15.92 4.92
CA ARG A 114 -7.27 -15.41 5.87
C ARG A 114 -5.86 -15.86 5.50
N HIS A 115 -5.69 -17.08 5.00
CA HIS A 115 -4.38 -17.56 4.56
C HIS A 115 -3.92 -16.84 3.29
N PHE A 116 -4.81 -16.68 2.30
CA PHE A 116 -4.54 -15.86 1.13
C PHE A 116 -4.17 -14.42 1.51
N PHE A 117 -4.95 -13.80 2.39
CA PHE A 117 -4.67 -12.45 2.89
C PHE A 117 -3.33 -12.38 3.62
N CYS A 118 -2.98 -13.41 4.40
CA CYS A 118 -1.66 -13.52 5.05
C CYS A 118 -0.53 -13.48 4.02
N MET A 119 -0.66 -14.21 2.90
CA MET A 119 0.34 -14.18 1.82
C MET A 119 0.51 -12.76 1.25
N VAL A 120 -0.61 -12.11 0.89
CA VAL A 120 -0.59 -10.73 0.35
C VAL A 120 0.07 -9.75 1.32
N VAL A 121 -0.22 -9.87 2.61
CA VAL A 121 0.35 -9.00 3.65
C VAL A 121 1.83 -9.31 3.89
N CYS A 122 2.25 -10.57 3.86
CA CYS A 122 3.66 -10.95 3.97
C CYS A 122 4.48 -10.33 2.83
N ASP A 123 4.00 -10.40 1.59
CA ASP A 123 4.66 -9.79 0.43
C ASP A 123 4.78 -8.27 0.61
N ALA A 124 3.69 -7.61 1.00
CA ALA A 124 3.69 -6.16 1.21
C ALA A 124 4.56 -5.72 2.40
N ILE A 125 4.76 -6.57 3.42
CA ILE A 125 5.70 -6.34 4.52
C ILE A 125 7.15 -6.55 4.05
N GLU A 126 7.43 -7.54 3.22
CA GLU A 126 8.76 -7.74 2.63
C GLU A 126 9.15 -6.52 1.77
N ASP A 127 8.20 -5.95 1.03
CA ASP A 127 8.43 -4.73 0.25
C ASP A 127 8.66 -3.49 1.13
N LYS A 128 7.83 -3.27 2.16
CA LYS A 128 7.91 -2.07 3.01
C LYS A 128 9.08 -2.11 4.00
N HIS A 129 9.30 -3.25 4.65
CA HIS A 129 10.20 -3.39 5.80
C HIS A 129 11.40 -4.29 5.52
N HIS A 130 11.50 -4.89 4.33
CA HIS A 130 12.54 -5.87 3.99
C HIS A 130 12.59 -7.06 4.95
N LEU A 131 11.44 -7.34 5.58
CA LEU A 131 11.23 -8.41 6.54
C LEU A 131 10.51 -9.56 5.87
N LYS A 132 11.22 -10.66 5.64
CA LYS A 132 10.65 -11.85 5.02
C LYS A 132 9.90 -12.68 6.06
N LEU A 133 8.59 -12.81 5.88
CA LEU A 133 7.71 -13.64 6.71
C LEU A 133 7.25 -14.87 5.91
N ASP A 134 7.16 -16.03 6.58
CA ASP A 134 6.64 -17.25 5.96
C ASP A 134 5.13 -17.41 6.29
N PRO A 135 4.23 -17.24 5.30
CA PRO A 135 2.79 -17.37 5.53
C PRO A 135 2.37 -18.78 5.97
N ASN A 136 3.17 -19.82 5.71
CA ASN A 136 2.89 -21.20 6.13
C ASN A 136 3.25 -21.45 7.60
N LYS A 137 4.14 -20.64 8.18
CA LYS A 137 4.56 -20.72 9.59
C LYS A 137 3.85 -19.68 10.47
N CYS A 138 2.64 -19.30 10.08
CA CYS A 138 1.83 -18.31 10.77
C CYS A 138 0.74 -18.97 11.62
N VAL A 139 0.54 -18.49 12.84
CA VAL A 139 -0.54 -18.95 13.74
C VAL A 139 -1.43 -17.79 14.16
N LYS A 140 -2.75 -17.89 13.92
CA LYS A 140 -3.73 -16.96 14.49
C LYS A 140 -3.89 -17.20 15.99
N LEU A 141 -3.76 -16.14 16.79
CA LEU A 141 -4.01 -16.22 18.24
C LEU A 141 -5.52 -16.27 18.50
N LYS A 142 -5.94 -17.17 19.40
CA LYS A 142 -7.38 -17.37 19.73
C LYS A 142 -7.89 -16.41 20.81
N ASN A 143 -7.06 -16.08 21.79
CA ASN A 143 -7.45 -15.34 22.99
C ASN A 143 -6.81 -13.94 23.05
N ARG A 144 -6.36 -13.41 21.91
CA ARG A 144 -5.69 -12.12 21.84
C ARG A 144 -5.94 -11.44 20.49
N THR A 145 -6.42 -10.21 20.55
CA THR A 145 -6.76 -9.37 19.39
C THR A 145 -5.72 -8.29 19.10
N VAL A 146 -4.85 -7.99 20.07
CA VAL A 146 -3.75 -7.00 19.93
C VAL A 146 -2.50 -7.48 20.66
N MET A 147 -1.34 -7.25 20.05
CA MET A 147 -0.03 -7.32 20.67
C MET A 147 0.56 -5.92 20.79
N GLY A 148 0.96 -5.54 22.00
CA GLY A 148 1.47 -4.18 22.26
C GLY A 148 0.35 -3.14 22.27
N CYS A 149 0.64 -1.95 21.75
CA CYS A 149 -0.31 -0.86 21.59
C CYS A 149 -0.50 -0.59 20.10
N ILE A 150 -1.75 -0.39 19.67
CA ILE A 150 -2.03 0.05 18.31
C ILE A 150 -1.90 1.56 18.27
N GLU A 151 -1.00 2.06 17.42
CA GLU A 151 -0.81 3.49 17.25
C GLU A 151 -1.85 4.07 16.27
N PRO A 152 -2.34 5.31 16.50
CA PRO A 152 -3.18 6.00 15.53
C PRO A 152 -2.44 6.16 14.20
N MET A 153 -3.08 5.73 13.11
CA MET A 153 -2.49 5.75 11.78
C MET A 153 -2.90 7.01 11.01
N LYS A 154 -1.92 7.64 10.33
CA LYS A 154 -2.16 8.79 9.46
C LYS A 154 -2.34 8.33 8.01
N ILE A 155 -3.56 8.47 7.48
CA ILE A 155 -3.87 8.11 6.09
C ILE A 155 -4.12 9.37 5.27
N ARG A 156 -3.41 9.50 4.15
CA ARG A 156 -3.59 10.62 3.22
C ARG A 156 -4.96 10.53 2.55
N LYS A 157 -5.74 11.60 2.57
CA LYS A 157 -6.98 11.64 1.80
C LYS A 157 -6.63 11.62 0.31
N ARG A 158 -7.41 10.87 -0.48
CA ARG A 158 -7.33 11.01 -1.93
C ARG A 158 -7.69 12.45 -2.29
N PRO A 159 -6.92 13.14 -3.14
CA PRO A 159 -7.27 14.48 -3.57
C PRO A 159 -8.66 14.44 -4.23
N VAL A 160 -9.55 15.33 -3.78
CA VAL A 160 -10.94 15.42 -4.25
C VAL A 160 -11.00 15.84 -5.73
N ALA A 161 -9.94 16.49 -6.24
CA ALA A 161 -9.81 16.88 -7.63
C ALA A 161 -8.76 16.03 -8.36
N PRO A 162 -9.02 15.64 -9.63
CA PRO A 162 -7.98 15.05 -10.47
C PRO A 162 -6.84 16.07 -10.62
N VAL A 163 -5.61 15.62 -10.32
CA VAL A 163 -4.39 16.46 -10.44
C VAL A 163 -4.10 16.81 -11.90
N ILE A 164 -4.71 16.09 -12.85
CA ILE A 164 -4.60 16.33 -14.28
C ILE A 164 -5.96 16.79 -14.79
N GLN A 165 -6.05 18.07 -15.16
CA GLN A 165 -7.18 18.65 -15.87
C GLN A 165 -6.70 18.93 -17.29
N GLU A 166 -7.35 18.32 -18.30
CA GLU A 166 -7.07 18.66 -19.70
C GLU A 166 -7.40 20.14 -19.91
N ILE A 167 -6.42 20.90 -20.40
CA ILE A 167 -6.66 22.25 -20.90
C ILE A 167 -7.49 22.07 -22.17
N ALA A 168 -8.79 22.35 -22.10
CA ALA A 168 -9.59 22.54 -23.31
C ALA A 168 -8.88 23.61 -24.14
N SER A 169 -8.33 23.21 -25.29
CA SER A 169 -7.75 24.15 -26.23
C SER A 169 -8.89 25.04 -26.74
N ALA A 170 -8.98 26.25 -26.18
CA ALA A 170 -9.74 27.31 -26.78
C ALA A 170 -9.18 27.50 -28.19
N THR A 171 -10.02 27.30 -29.21
CA THR A 171 -9.70 27.66 -30.58
C THR A 171 -9.35 29.16 -30.59
N PRO A 172 -8.11 29.54 -30.97
CA PRO A 172 -7.82 30.94 -31.20
C PRO A 172 -8.51 31.32 -32.50
N SER A 173 -9.51 32.19 -32.38
CA SER A 173 -9.99 33.03 -33.48
C SER A 173 -8.82 33.83 -34.04
N ASP A 174 -8.86 34.05 -35.34
CA ASP A 174 -7.85 34.72 -36.15
C ASP A 174 -7.39 36.05 -35.52
N ASP A 175 -6.09 36.15 -35.22
CA ASP A 175 -5.23 37.32 -35.49
C ASP A 175 -3.82 37.08 -34.91
N ILE A 176 -2.97 36.41 -35.70
CA ILE A 176 -1.55 36.27 -35.40
C ILE A 176 -0.80 37.50 -35.92
N SER A 177 -0.55 38.49 -35.07
CA SER A 177 0.47 39.50 -35.35
C SER A 177 1.86 38.92 -35.06
N VAL A 178 2.58 38.62 -36.13
CA VAL A 178 3.94 38.08 -36.15
C VAL A 178 4.93 39.05 -35.48
N LEU A 179 5.42 38.70 -34.28
CA LEU A 179 6.62 39.32 -33.70
C LEU A 179 7.87 38.65 -34.30
N LYS A 180 8.50 39.33 -35.27
CA LYS A 180 9.82 39.00 -35.81
C LYS A 180 10.90 39.24 -34.75
N TYR A 181 11.65 38.20 -34.39
CA TYR A 181 12.93 38.34 -33.71
C TYR A 181 14.09 38.30 -34.73
N PRO A 182 15.03 39.26 -34.71
CA PRO A 182 16.19 39.22 -35.58
C PRO A 182 17.34 38.44 -34.93
N GLY A 183 17.91 37.51 -35.70
CA GLY A 183 19.33 37.19 -35.62
C GLY A 183 19.76 36.05 -34.69
N MET A 184 19.77 34.82 -35.20
CA MET A 184 20.84 33.85 -34.93
C MET A 184 21.14 33.07 -36.21
N LYS A 185 22.37 33.17 -36.70
CA LYS A 185 22.88 32.45 -37.87
C LYS A 185 23.01 30.96 -37.53
N GLN A 186 22.43 30.09 -38.36
CA GLN A 186 22.68 28.64 -38.31
C GLN A 186 24.11 28.35 -38.79
N PRO A 187 24.90 27.50 -38.10
CA PRO A 187 26.07 26.89 -38.70
C PRO A 187 25.67 25.70 -39.59
N SER A 188 26.39 25.62 -40.71
CA SER A 188 26.22 24.72 -41.85
C SER A 188 26.53 23.25 -41.56
N ARG A 189 25.82 22.37 -42.28
CA ARG A 189 26.00 20.91 -42.35
C ARG A 189 27.42 20.52 -42.77
N CYS A 190 27.97 19.47 -42.15
CA CYS A 190 29.02 18.63 -42.75
C CYS A 190 28.49 17.21 -42.93
N ALA A 191 28.46 16.78 -44.20
CA ALA A 191 28.21 15.41 -44.63
C ALA A 191 29.44 14.53 -44.38
N HIS A 192 29.26 13.26 -44.05
CA HIS A 192 30.25 12.20 -44.30
C HIS A 192 29.53 10.98 -44.88
N ASN A 193 29.86 10.68 -46.14
CA ASN A 193 29.58 9.43 -46.83
C ASN A 193 30.43 8.32 -46.22
N LEU A 194 29.83 7.14 -46.04
CA LEU A 194 30.55 5.89 -45.83
C LEU A 194 30.80 5.25 -47.20
N THR A 195 32.05 4.91 -47.45
CA THR A 195 32.49 3.97 -48.49
C THR A 195 32.55 2.58 -47.87
#